data_AF-A0A7C7QU07-F1
#
_entry.id   AF-A0A7C7QU07-F1
#
_cell.length_a   1.000
_cell.length_b   1.000
_cell.length_c   1.000
_cell.angle_alpha   90.00
_cell.angle_beta   90.00
_cell.angle_gamma   90.00
#
_symmetry.space_group_name_H-M   'P 1'
#
loop_
_entity.id
_entity.type
_entity.pdbx_description
1 polymer ?
#
loop_
_entity_poly.entity_id
_entity_poly.type
_entity_poly.pdbx_seq_one_letter_code
_entity_poly.pdbx_strand_id
1 'polypeptide(L)'
;MREAFILLFLIVSYNYILYYITVNNLSSIPLFPTDTVNTIIVLSFNLALYIGWFFGERRRLVTTLGYLFFFQIVLLSILLKNPHIFIANTIPVIFTFMLVVLFESPFEKEKKRIEEEKKKLLDELEENKRKRVEIEEKINEFKRNISLLKIQLEQKEKSLKEAKRLKEDVKKIKEKEKEIAIFKEKISKLEKELEKQREKETKLLEANRKLFQLLELLGKEEEKKKGSKEVKELRKERKKLIKEVLELQNLIDIYDKENRSLRKKVRDMQKKIEELQQKIERLELEKENLQRESYKKIEVYGEFLKLLFPYIQFTEDSIRNFLKLDANRKRNILKEIEKLKGNIKLEKLATDKNIYKLKFSGGRVYLKKEKEKWVVLGILGSEEDKGV
;
A
#
# COMPACT_ATOMS: atom_id res chain seq x y z
N MET A 1 18.03 -50.98 -15.00
CA MET A 1 18.03 -52.10 -15.97
C MET A 1 19.38 -52.31 -16.66
N ARG A 2 19.96 -51.32 -17.35
CA ARG A 2 21.26 -51.46 -18.03
C ARG A 2 22.39 -52.01 -17.14
N GLU A 3 22.51 -51.49 -15.92
CA GLU A 3 23.53 -51.94 -14.95
C GLU A 3 23.31 -53.37 -14.46
N ALA A 4 22.06 -53.82 -14.36
CA ALA A 4 21.74 -55.19 -13.98
C ALA A 4 22.21 -56.18 -15.06
N PHE A 5 21.99 -55.85 -16.34
CA PHE A 5 22.51 -56.64 -17.45
C PHE A 5 24.04 -56.61 -17.53
N ILE A 6 24.68 -55.47 -17.25
CA ILE A 6 26.15 -55.36 -17.20
C ILE A 6 26.71 -56.24 -16.08
N LEU A 7 26.13 -56.19 -14.87
CA LEU A 7 26.58 -57.02 -13.75
C LEU A 7 26.39 -58.51 -14.05
N LEU A 8 25.23 -58.89 -14.59
CA LEU A 8 24.96 -60.28 -14.99
C LEU A 8 25.97 -60.75 -16.04
N PHE A 9 26.25 -59.94 -17.05
CA PHE A 9 27.25 -60.22 -18.07
C PHE A 9 28.65 -60.39 -17.47
N LEU A 10 29.05 -59.53 -16.53
CA LEU A 10 30.35 -59.62 -15.85
C LEU A 10 30.48 -60.90 -15.02
N ILE A 11 29.44 -61.25 -14.25
CA ILE A 11 29.40 -62.48 -13.44
C ILE A 11 29.52 -63.71 -14.35
N VAL A 12 28.76 -63.78 -15.45
CA VAL A 12 28.80 -64.90 -16.39
C VAL A 12 30.16 -64.99 -17.09
N SER A 13 30.67 -63.87 -17.60
CA SER A 13 31.95 -63.82 -18.33
C SER A 13 33.13 -64.23 -17.44
N TYR A 14 33.16 -63.76 -16.20
CA TYR A 14 34.22 -64.10 -15.26
C TYR A 14 34.17 -65.58 -14.86
N ASN A 15 32.99 -66.11 -14.52
CA ASN A 15 32.85 -67.52 -14.17
C ASN A 15 33.22 -68.44 -15.35
N TYR A 16 32.93 -68.01 -16.59
CA TYR A 16 33.38 -68.72 -17.79
C TYR A 16 34.91 -68.73 -17.93
N ILE A 17 35.58 -67.60 -17.65
CA ILE A 17 37.05 -67.52 -17.66
C ILE A 17 37.66 -68.45 -16.60
N LEU A 18 37.11 -68.47 -15.38
CA LEU A 18 37.56 -69.38 -14.33
C LEU A 18 37.42 -70.85 -14.72
N TYR A 19 36.28 -71.21 -15.32
CA TYR A 19 36.03 -72.54 -15.85
C TYR A 19 37.05 -72.91 -16.94
N TYR A 20 37.28 -72.01 -17.91
CA TYR A 20 38.22 -72.22 -19.01
C TYR A 20 39.67 -72.42 -18.52
N ILE A 21 40.11 -71.63 -17.54
CA ILE A 21 41.44 -71.77 -16.92
C ILE A 21 41.59 -73.14 -16.24
N THR A 22 40.53 -73.59 -15.57
CA THR A 22 40.55 -74.85 -14.81
C THR A 22 40.53 -76.07 -15.73
N VAL A 23 39.69 -76.08 -16.77
CA VAL A 23 39.56 -77.22 -17.69
C VAL A 23 40.79 -77.40 -18.58
N ASN A 24 41.43 -76.30 -18.99
CA ASN A 24 42.65 -76.35 -19.80
C ASN A 24 43.93 -76.52 -18.96
N ASN A 25 43.83 -76.77 -17.66
CA ASN A 25 44.96 -76.93 -16.73
C ASN A 25 45.96 -75.76 -16.78
N LEU A 26 45.48 -74.55 -17.04
CA LEU A 26 46.30 -73.33 -17.09
C LEU A 26 46.73 -72.84 -15.69
N SER A 27 46.17 -73.44 -14.63
CA SER A 27 46.49 -73.18 -13.23
C SER A 27 46.69 -74.49 -12.50
N SER A 28 47.67 -74.55 -11.59
CA SER A 28 47.90 -75.70 -10.70
C SER A 28 46.83 -75.86 -9.62
N ILE A 29 45.98 -74.85 -9.45
CA ILE A 29 44.89 -74.82 -8.47
C ILE A 29 43.55 -74.76 -9.23
N PRO A 30 42.54 -75.60 -8.87
CA PRO A 30 41.22 -75.53 -9.49
C PRO A 30 40.51 -74.26 -9.03
N LEU A 31 40.32 -73.31 -9.95
CA LEU A 31 39.67 -72.04 -9.69
C LEU A 31 38.15 -72.10 -9.88
N PHE A 32 37.64 -73.20 -10.43
CA PHE A 32 36.22 -73.46 -10.66
C PHE A 32 35.93 -74.95 -10.48
N PRO A 33 34.74 -75.37 -10.02
CA PRO A 33 34.41 -76.78 -9.87
C PRO A 33 34.31 -77.51 -11.21
N THR A 34 34.89 -78.71 -11.29
CA THR A 34 34.73 -79.63 -12.42
C THR A 34 33.54 -80.57 -12.24
N ASP A 35 33.13 -80.80 -10.99
CA ASP A 35 31.99 -81.67 -10.67
C ASP A 35 30.67 -80.96 -10.98
N THR A 36 29.71 -81.71 -11.52
CA THR A 36 28.37 -81.21 -11.83
C THR A 36 27.65 -80.68 -10.59
N VAL A 37 27.77 -81.38 -9.46
CA VAL A 37 27.14 -80.98 -8.17
C VAL A 37 27.70 -79.64 -7.68
N ASN A 38 29.03 -79.50 -7.65
CA ASN A 38 29.68 -78.27 -7.19
C ASN A 38 29.42 -77.09 -8.15
N THR A 39 29.32 -77.36 -9.46
CA THR A 39 28.93 -76.35 -10.45
C THR A 39 27.51 -75.81 -10.20
N ILE A 40 26.55 -76.68 -9.91
CA ILE A 40 25.16 -76.28 -9.58
C ILE A 40 25.13 -75.43 -8.30
N ILE A 41 25.93 -75.79 -7.30
CA ILE A 41 26.04 -75.04 -6.04
C ILE A 41 26.58 -73.62 -6.29
N VAL A 42 27.68 -73.49 -7.04
CA VAL A 42 28.26 -72.18 -7.40
C VAL A 42 27.28 -71.33 -8.21
N LEU A 43 26.58 -71.91 -9.18
CA LEU A 43 25.55 -71.20 -9.95
C LEU A 43 24.41 -70.72 -9.06
N SER A 44 23.97 -71.55 -8.11
CA SER A 44 22.90 -71.21 -7.16
C SER A 44 23.30 -70.06 -6.24
N PHE A 45 24.53 -70.07 -5.73
CA PHE A 45 25.07 -68.98 -4.91
C PHE A 45 25.22 -67.69 -5.71
N ASN A 46 25.76 -67.76 -6.92
CA ASN A 46 25.90 -66.59 -7.78
C ASN A 46 24.54 -65.98 -8.16
N LEU A 47 23.54 -66.83 -8.44
CA LEU A 47 22.18 -66.39 -8.73
C LEU A 47 21.54 -65.74 -7.49
N ALA A 48 21.70 -66.33 -6.30
CA ALA A 48 21.17 -65.78 -5.07
C ALA A 48 21.83 -64.44 -4.69
N LEU A 49 23.14 -64.29 -4.90
CA LEU A 49 23.83 -63.00 -4.75
C LEU A 49 23.30 -61.96 -5.74
N TYR A 50 23.09 -62.34 -7.00
CA TYR A 50 22.57 -61.43 -8.02
C TYR A 50 21.12 -61.00 -7.74
N ILE A 51 20.23 -61.92 -7.37
CA ILE A 51 18.83 -61.62 -7.01
C ILE A 51 18.78 -60.79 -5.73
N GLY A 52 19.58 -61.16 -4.72
CA GLY A 52 19.69 -60.43 -3.46
C GLY A 52 20.20 -59.00 -3.65
N TRP A 53 21.09 -58.79 -4.62
CA TRP A 53 21.50 -57.45 -5.04
C TRP A 53 20.38 -56.72 -5.79
N PHE A 54 19.70 -57.37 -6.74
CA PHE A 54 18.72 -56.72 -7.61
C PHE A 54 17.53 -56.14 -6.82
N PHE A 55 17.02 -56.87 -5.84
CA PHE A 55 15.85 -56.49 -5.04
C PHE A 55 16.18 -55.92 -3.66
N GLY A 56 17.42 -56.06 -3.20
CA GLY A 56 17.77 -55.85 -1.80
C GLY A 56 18.62 -54.62 -1.50
N GLU A 57 18.69 -54.31 -0.20
CA GLU A 57 19.74 -53.44 0.36
C GLU A 57 21.06 -54.19 0.33
N ARG A 58 21.97 -53.73 -0.53
CA ARG A 58 23.23 -54.38 -0.89
C ARG A 58 24.04 -54.73 0.33
N ARG A 59 24.23 -53.78 1.25
CA ARG A 59 25.11 -53.98 2.43
C ARG A 59 24.57 -54.97 3.45
N ARG A 60 23.25 -55.14 3.55
CA ARG A 60 22.64 -56.01 4.55
C ARG A 60 22.39 -57.41 3.99
N LEU A 61 21.73 -57.50 2.84
CA LEU A 61 21.32 -58.78 2.26
C LEU A 61 22.49 -59.51 1.60
N VAL A 62 23.28 -58.84 0.76
CA VAL A 62 24.41 -59.47 0.06
C VAL A 62 25.48 -59.92 1.06
N THR A 63 25.76 -59.10 2.09
CA THR A 63 26.71 -59.48 3.16
C THR A 63 26.24 -60.69 3.95
N THR A 64 24.96 -60.74 4.32
CA THR A 64 24.39 -61.89 5.05
C THR A 64 24.44 -63.16 4.20
N LEU A 65 24.10 -63.06 2.90
CA LEU A 65 24.22 -64.16 1.95
C LEU A 65 25.67 -64.59 1.74
N GLY A 66 26.60 -63.64 1.65
CA GLY A 66 28.04 -63.92 1.52
C GLY A 66 28.59 -64.71 2.70
N TYR A 67 28.25 -64.32 3.94
CA TYR A 67 28.61 -65.10 5.12
C TYR A 67 27.99 -66.49 5.11
N LEU A 68 26.70 -66.59 4.77
CA LEU A 68 25.99 -67.87 4.72
C LEU A 68 26.62 -68.83 3.70
N PHE A 69 26.95 -68.35 2.50
CA PHE A 69 27.62 -69.16 1.47
C PHE A 69 29.03 -69.54 1.87
N PHE A 70 29.80 -68.65 2.50
CA PHE A 70 31.12 -68.99 3.02
C PHE A 70 31.05 -70.15 4.02
N PHE A 71 30.15 -70.09 5.01
CA PHE A 71 29.97 -71.16 5.98
C PHE A 71 29.49 -72.48 5.33
N GLN A 72 28.60 -72.41 4.34
CA GLN A 72 28.16 -73.59 3.60
C GLN A 72 29.30 -74.27 2.82
N ILE A 73 30.17 -73.49 2.17
CA ILE A 73 31.32 -74.03 1.43
C ILE A 73 32.35 -74.67 2.38
N VAL A 74 32.62 -74.03 3.52
CA VAL A 74 33.50 -74.59 4.56
C VAL A 74 32.94 -75.91 5.10
N LEU A 75 31.65 -75.94 5.44
CA LEU A 75 30.99 -77.13 5.96
C LEU A 75 31.03 -78.28 4.94
N LEU A 76 30.74 -77.99 3.68
CA LEU A 76 30.77 -78.97 2.59
C LEU A 76 32.18 -79.55 2.38
N SER A 77 33.22 -78.72 2.45
CA SER A 77 34.62 -79.16 2.32
C SER A 77 35.05 -80.08 3.47
N ILE A 78 34.63 -79.79 4.71
CA ILE A 78 34.90 -80.63 5.88
C ILE A 78 34.17 -81.97 5.78
N LEU A 79 32.88 -81.94 5.43
CA LEU A 79 32.02 -83.12 5.38
C LEU A 79 32.50 -84.12 4.31
N LEU A 80 32.92 -83.61 3.15
CA LEU A 80 33.43 -84.43 2.04
C LEU A 80 34.94 -84.72 2.14
N LYS A 81 35.62 -84.22 3.20
CA LYS A 81 37.08 -84.37 3.43
C LYS A 81 37.94 -84.00 2.22
N ASN A 82 37.48 -83.05 1.41
CA ASN A 82 38.18 -82.62 0.20
C ASN A 82 38.44 -81.11 0.24
N PRO A 83 39.71 -80.69 0.45
CA PRO A 83 40.06 -79.27 0.53
C PRO A 83 39.95 -78.54 -0.81
N HIS A 84 39.98 -79.26 -1.94
CA HIS A 84 39.83 -78.65 -3.26
C HIS A 84 38.44 -78.07 -3.50
N ILE A 85 37.40 -78.64 -2.84
CA ILE A 85 36.02 -78.14 -2.91
C ILE A 85 35.92 -76.72 -2.34
N PHE A 86 36.66 -76.45 -1.26
CA PHE A 86 36.71 -75.10 -0.69
C PHE A 86 37.26 -74.11 -1.70
N ILE A 87 38.45 -74.35 -2.23
CA ILE A 87 39.11 -73.41 -3.14
C ILE A 87 38.30 -73.21 -4.43
N ALA A 88 37.82 -74.30 -5.03
CA ALA A 88 37.09 -74.27 -6.30
C ALA A 88 35.73 -73.57 -6.19
N ASN A 89 35.03 -73.66 -5.04
CA ASN A 89 33.72 -73.02 -4.87
C ASN A 89 33.83 -71.61 -4.27
N THR A 90 34.84 -71.35 -3.43
CA THR A 90 35.01 -70.06 -2.76
C THR A 90 35.45 -68.96 -3.73
N ILE A 91 36.38 -69.25 -4.66
CA ILE A 91 36.91 -68.24 -5.58
C ILE A 91 35.81 -67.64 -6.50
N PRO A 92 34.96 -68.45 -7.17
CA PRO A 92 33.83 -67.94 -7.96
C PRO A 92 32.86 -67.06 -7.17
N VAL A 93 32.54 -67.48 -5.94
CA VAL A 93 31.55 -66.81 -5.08
C VAL A 93 32.10 -65.50 -4.51
N ILE A 94 33.37 -65.46 -4.09
CA ILE A 94 34.02 -64.24 -3.59
C ILE A 94 34.10 -63.18 -4.67
N PHE A 95 34.48 -63.55 -5.90
CA PHE A 95 34.54 -62.59 -6.99
C PHE A 95 33.16 -62.08 -7.39
N THR A 96 32.15 -62.95 -7.40
CA THR A 96 30.76 -62.53 -7.61
C THR A 96 30.30 -61.57 -6.51
N PHE A 97 30.63 -61.86 -5.25
CA PHE A 97 30.37 -60.95 -4.13
C PHE A 97 31.06 -59.59 -4.32
N MET A 98 32.33 -59.57 -4.72
CA MET A 98 33.09 -58.35 -4.97
C MET A 98 32.45 -57.50 -6.08
N LEU A 99 32.06 -58.12 -7.20
CA LEU A 99 31.37 -57.44 -8.30
C LEU A 99 30.04 -56.86 -7.82
N VAL A 100 29.24 -57.63 -7.09
CA VAL A 100 27.96 -57.18 -6.55
C VAL A 100 28.11 -55.99 -5.60
N VAL A 101 29.16 -55.97 -4.77
CA VAL A 101 29.42 -54.86 -3.84
C VAL A 101 29.79 -53.56 -4.57
N LEU A 102 30.45 -53.63 -5.71
CA LEU A 102 30.86 -52.45 -6.49
C LEU A 102 29.68 -51.72 -7.15
N PHE A 103 28.62 -52.44 -7.54
CA PHE A 103 27.46 -51.85 -8.20
C PHE A 103 26.37 -51.47 -7.20
N GLU A 104 25.80 -50.27 -7.33
CA GLU A 104 24.61 -49.90 -6.55
C GLU A 104 23.38 -50.66 -7.06
N SER A 105 22.53 -51.14 -6.15
CA SER A 105 21.32 -51.86 -6.56
C SER A 105 20.28 -50.90 -7.16
N PRO A 106 19.49 -51.35 -8.16
CA PRO A 106 18.39 -50.56 -8.70
C PRO A 106 17.41 -50.11 -7.60
N PHE A 107 17.17 -50.99 -6.62
CA PHE A 107 16.32 -50.70 -5.48
C PHE A 107 16.85 -49.57 -4.58
N GLU A 108 18.16 -49.56 -4.26
CA GLU A 108 18.78 -48.48 -3.48
C GLU A 108 18.70 -47.14 -4.21
N LYS A 109 18.90 -47.14 -5.53
CA LYS A 109 18.78 -45.92 -6.34
C LYS A 109 17.37 -45.36 -6.32
N GLU A 110 16.37 -46.21 -6.47
CA GLU A 110 14.98 -45.78 -6.46
C GLU A 110 14.55 -45.30 -5.07
N LYS A 111 14.97 -46.01 -4.01
CA LYS A 111 14.73 -45.58 -2.63
C LYS A 111 15.33 -44.21 -2.34
N LYS A 112 16.59 -43.97 -2.75
CA LYS A 112 17.24 -42.65 -2.62
C LYS A 112 16.45 -41.57 -3.37
N ARG A 113 16.03 -41.82 -4.60
CA ARG A 113 15.21 -40.88 -5.38
C ARG A 113 13.90 -40.54 -4.68
N ILE A 114 13.18 -41.55 -4.21
CA ILE A 114 11.92 -41.36 -3.48
C ILE A 114 12.15 -40.56 -2.19
N GLU A 115 13.24 -40.82 -1.45
CA GLU A 115 13.58 -40.07 -0.25
C GLU A 115 13.94 -38.60 -0.55
N GLU A 116 14.69 -38.35 -1.62
CA GLU A 116 15.02 -37.00 -2.10
C GLU A 116 13.77 -36.25 -2.57
N GLU A 117 12.89 -36.89 -3.34
CA GLU A 117 11.62 -36.32 -3.78
C GLU A 117 10.71 -36.02 -2.60
N LYS A 118 10.59 -36.95 -1.64
CA LYS A 118 9.83 -36.74 -0.41
C LYS A 118 10.36 -35.52 0.35
N LYS A 119 11.69 -35.37 0.47
CA LYS A 119 12.29 -34.22 1.14
C LYS A 119 11.98 -32.91 0.42
N LYS A 120 12.13 -32.87 -0.91
CA LYS A 120 11.76 -31.69 -1.72
C LYS A 120 10.29 -31.32 -1.55
N LEU A 121 9.39 -32.30 -1.59
CA LEU A 121 7.96 -32.07 -1.40
C LEU A 121 7.63 -31.57 0.01
N LEU A 122 8.34 -32.02 1.04
CA LEU A 122 8.19 -31.50 2.40
C LEU A 122 8.67 -30.05 2.53
N ASP A 123 9.82 -29.73 1.92
CA ASP A 123 10.36 -28.37 1.90
C ASP A 123 9.41 -27.41 1.15
N GLU A 124 8.88 -27.83 -0.01
CA GLU A 124 7.87 -27.08 -0.78
C GLU A 124 6.56 -26.89 0.01
N LEU A 125 6.13 -27.92 0.77
CA LEU A 125 4.94 -27.83 1.62
C LEU A 125 5.14 -26.81 2.76
N GLU A 126 6.31 -26.78 3.38
CA GLU A 126 6.63 -25.79 4.40
C GLU A 126 6.69 -24.37 3.84
N GLU A 127 7.31 -24.18 2.67
CA GLU A 127 7.34 -22.90 1.99
C GLU A 127 5.92 -22.41 1.65
N ASN A 128 5.07 -23.28 1.13
CA ASN A 128 3.68 -22.97 0.84
C ASN A 128 2.87 -22.63 2.09
N LYS A 129 3.10 -23.31 3.22
CA LYS A 129 2.50 -22.96 4.51
C LYS A 129 2.91 -21.55 4.96
N ARG A 130 4.19 -21.19 4.84
CA ARG A 130 4.69 -19.84 5.18
C ARG A 130 4.06 -18.77 4.29
N LYS A 131 4.03 -18.99 2.96
CA LYS A 131 3.37 -18.10 2.01
C LYS A 131 1.89 -17.90 2.32
N ARG A 132 1.18 -18.97 2.74
CA ARG A 132 -0.22 -18.88 3.13
C ARG A 132 -0.42 -17.97 4.33
N VAL A 133 0.40 -18.10 5.37
CA VAL A 133 0.33 -17.22 6.56
C VAL A 133 0.59 -15.76 6.18
N GLU A 134 1.61 -15.49 5.36
CA GLU A 134 1.90 -14.13 4.89
C GLU A 134 0.74 -13.52 4.09
N ILE A 135 0.08 -14.31 3.23
CA ILE A 135 -1.09 -13.88 2.48
C ILE A 135 -2.27 -13.61 3.43
N GLU A 136 -2.47 -14.44 4.44
CA GLU A 136 -3.54 -14.27 5.42
C GLU A 136 -3.36 -13.00 6.26
N GLU A 137 -2.12 -12.68 6.65
CA GLU A 137 -1.77 -11.42 7.29
C GLU A 137 -2.07 -10.21 6.39
N LYS A 138 -1.67 -10.26 5.11
CA LYS A 138 -1.98 -9.22 4.13
C LYS A 138 -3.49 -9.05 3.91
N ILE A 139 -4.25 -10.14 3.86
CA ILE A 139 -5.71 -10.08 3.75
C ILE A 139 -6.31 -9.38 4.98
N ASN A 140 -5.82 -9.69 6.18
CA ASN A 140 -6.29 -9.06 7.41
C ASN A 140 -5.92 -7.57 7.47
N GLU A 141 -4.73 -7.19 7.00
CA GLU A 141 -4.32 -5.80 6.85
C GLU A 141 -5.22 -5.05 5.86
N PHE A 142 -5.48 -5.63 4.68
CA PHE A 142 -6.39 -5.04 3.70
C PHE A 142 -7.82 -4.90 4.23
N LYS A 143 -8.33 -5.87 5.00
CA LYS A 143 -9.65 -5.74 5.65
C LYS A 143 -9.69 -4.55 6.62
N ARG A 144 -8.64 -4.33 7.41
CA ARG A 144 -8.52 -3.15 8.30
C ARG A 144 -8.44 -1.84 7.52
N ASN A 145 -7.68 -1.82 6.43
CA ASN A 145 -7.57 -0.64 5.58
C ASN A 145 -8.91 -0.30 4.91
N ILE A 146 -9.67 -1.31 4.46
CA ILE A 146 -11.01 -1.13 3.90
C ILE A 146 -11.97 -0.57 4.95
N SER A 147 -11.95 -1.06 6.19
CA SER A 147 -12.83 -0.53 7.24
C SER A 147 -12.50 0.91 7.60
N LEU A 148 -11.21 1.27 7.71
CA LEU A 148 -10.77 2.65 7.92
C LEU A 148 -11.19 3.57 6.76
N LEU A 149 -10.98 3.14 5.52
CA LEU A 149 -11.39 3.89 4.33
C LEU A 149 -12.90 4.10 4.31
N LYS A 150 -13.70 3.09 4.67
CA LYS A 150 -15.15 3.21 4.76
C LYS A 150 -15.58 4.28 5.77
N ILE A 151 -14.96 4.31 6.95
CA ILE A 151 -15.21 5.35 7.97
C ILE A 151 -14.85 6.74 7.44
N GLN A 152 -13.69 6.87 6.79
CA GLN A 152 -13.26 8.16 6.19
C GLN A 152 -14.22 8.62 5.08
N LEU A 153 -14.73 7.68 4.27
CA LEU A 153 -15.68 7.97 3.20
C LEU A 153 -17.00 8.48 3.78
N GLU A 154 -17.53 7.82 4.81
CA GLU A 154 -18.74 8.28 5.53
C GLU A 154 -18.56 9.68 6.16
N GLN A 155 -17.39 9.96 6.75
CA GLN A 155 -17.07 11.28 7.29
C GLN A 155 -17.02 12.35 6.20
N LYS A 156 -16.36 12.05 5.06
CA LYS A 156 -16.29 12.95 3.91
C LYS A 156 -17.66 13.20 3.31
N GLU A 157 -18.51 12.18 3.19
CA GLU A 157 -19.89 12.34 2.73
C GLU A 157 -20.71 13.24 3.66
N LYS A 158 -20.59 13.09 4.98
CA LYS A 158 -21.24 13.98 5.95
C LYS A 158 -20.77 15.43 5.76
N SER A 159 -19.47 15.64 5.68
CA SER A 159 -18.89 16.98 5.46
C SER A 159 -19.33 17.61 4.14
N LEU A 160 -19.50 16.79 3.08
CA LEU A 160 -19.98 17.24 1.78
C LEU A 160 -21.47 17.64 1.84
N LYS A 161 -22.30 16.87 2.55
CA LYS A 161 -23.71 17.22 2.78
C LYS A 161 -23.84 18.53 3.54
N GLU A 162 -23.02 18.75 4.56
CA GLU A 162 -22.96 20.00 5.32
C GLU A 162 -22.51 21.17 4.44
N ALA A 163 -21.44 21.00 3.66
CA ALA A 163 -20.96 22.03 2.74
C ALA A 163 -22.00 22.42 1.69
N LYS A 164 -22.78 21.46 1.16
CA LYS A 164 -23.89 21.74 0.25
C LYS A 164 -24.98 22.56 0.91
N ARG A 165 -25.37 22.23 2.15
CA ARG A 165 -26.35 23.01 2.93
C ARG A 165 -25.87 24.44 3.17
N LEU A 166 -24.61 24.61 3.59
CA LEU A 166 -24.02 25.94 3.79
C LEU A 166 -24.00 26.76 2.50
N LYS A 167 -23.72 26.14 1.35
CA LYS A 167 -23.74 26.82 0.05
C LYS A 167 -25.15 27.32 -0.32
N GLU A 168 -26.19 26.54 -0.05
CA GLU A 168 -27.58 26.96 -0.24
C GLU A 168 -27.97 28.12 0.69
N ASP A 169 -27.55 28.05 1.96
CA ASP A 169 -27.80 29.12 2.92
C ASP A 169 -27.11 30.43 2.53
N VAL A 170 -25.87 30.37 2.05
CA VAL A 170 -25.16 31.54 1.51
C VAL A 170 -25.89 32.13 0.31
N LYS A 171 -26.46 31.30 -0.57
CA LYS A 171 -27.26 31.77 -1.71
C LYS A 171 -28.50 32.54 -1.24
N LYS A 172 -29.22 32.00 -0.26
CA LYS A 172 -30.38 32.67 0.36
C LYS A 172 -30.00 33.99 1.05
N ILE A 173 -28.84 34.04 1.70
CA ILE A 173 -28.33 35.27 2.31
C ILE A 173 -28.07 36.33 1.24
N LYS A 174 -27.40 35.98 0.13
CA LYS A 174 -27.16 36.91 -0.99
C LYS A 174 -28.44 37.44 -1.61
N GLU A 175 -29.48 36.62 -1.73
CA GLU A 175 -30.80 37.05 -2.21
C GLU A 175 -31.42 38.08 -1.24
N LYS A 176 -31.39 37.80 0.06
CA LYS A 176 -31.86 38.75 1.10
C LYS A 176 -31.04 40.03 1.16
N GLU A 177 -29.73 39.99 0.92
CA GLU A 177 -28.88 41.19 0.86
C GLU A 177 -29.28 42.11 -0.30
N LYS A 178 -29.63 41.53 -1.46
CA LYS A 178 -30.16 42.29 -2.59
C LYS A 178 -31.51 42.94 -2.25
N GLU A 179 -32.41 42.22 -1.59
CA GLU A 179 -33.69 42.77 -1.12
C GLU A 179 -33.45 43.93 -0.14
N ILE A 180 -32.55 43.78 0.82
CA ILE A 180 -32.18 44.85 1.76
C ILE A 180 -31.63 46.07 1.03
N ALA A 181 -30.80 45.88 -0.01
CA ALA A 181 -30.29 47.00 -0.80
C ALA A 181 -31.42 47.78 -1.50
N ILE A 182 -32.40 47.08 -2.09
CA ILE A 182 -33.59 47.69 -2.70
C ILE A 182 -34.42 48.43 -1.64
N PHE A 183 -34.60 47.85 -0.45
CA PHE A 183 -35.32 48.50 0.63
C PHE A 183 -34.58 49.75 1.14
N LYS A 184 -33.25 49.72 1.25
CA LYS A 184 -32.45 50.92 1.58
C LYS A 184 -32.62 52.04 0.56
N GLU A 185 -32.62 51.73 -0.74
CA GLU A 185 -32.89 52.73 -1.77
C GLU A 185 -34.29 53.32 -1.66
N LYS A 186 -35.30 52.48 -1.39
CA LYS A 186 -36.68 52.95 -1.16
C LYS A 186 -36.78 53.85 0.07
N ILE A 187 -36.14 53.47 1.18
CA ILE A 187 -36.08 54.29 2.40
C ILE A 187 -35.44 55.64 2.10
N SER A 188 -34.30 55.68 1.40
CA SER A 188 -33.64 56.94 1.05
C SER A 188 -34.52 57.84 0.16
N LYS A 189 -35.31 57.27 -0.76
CA LYS A 189 -36.28 58.05 -1.56
C LYS A 189 -37.39 58.62 -0.69
N LEU A 190 -37.95 57.80 0.21
CA LEU A 190 -39.00 58.23 1.14
C LEU A 190 -38.49 59.30 2.12
N GLU A 191 -37.26 59.19 2.62
CA GLU A 191 -36.63 60.21 3.46
C GLU A 191 -36.54 61.55 2.74
N LYS A 192 -36.09 61.56 1.47
CA LYS A 192 -36.07 62.79 0.64
C LYS A 192 -37.46 63.37 0.39
N GLU A 193 -38.48 62.53 0.19
CA GLU A 193 -39.86 62.99 0.05
C GLU A 193 -40.40 63.58 1.35
N LEU A 194 -40.09 62.94 2.48
CA LEU A 194 -40.49 63.40 3.80
C LEU A 194 -39.82 64.72 4.17
N GLU A 195 -38.57 64.91 3.80
CA GLU A 195 -37.84 66.18 3.95
C GLU A 195 -38.49 67.29 3.12
N LYS A 196 -38.84 67.01 1.85
CA LYS A 196 -39.64 67.94 1.02
C LYS A 196 -41.01 68.25 1.62
N GLN A 197 -41.68 67.28 2.24
CA GLN A 197 -42.95 67.51 2.92
C GLN A 197 -42.78 68.38 4.16
N ARG A 198 -41.73 68.16 4.97
CA ARG A 198 -41.38 69.03 6.10
C ARG A 198 -41.06 70.46 5.66
N GLU A 199 -40.35 70.64 4.54
CA GLU A 199 -40.13 71.97 3.95
C GLU A 199 -41.44 72.65 3.52
N LYS A 200 -42.41 71.88 2.99
CA LYS A 200 -43.74 72.42 2.67
C LYS A 200 -44.52 72.76 3.94
N GLU A 201 -44.46 71.92 4.96
CA GLU A 201 -45.12 72.13 6.24
C GLU A 201 -44.58 73.38 6.94
N THR A 202 -43.26 73.57 6.97
CA THR A 202 -42.63 74.78 7.53
C THR A 202 -43.07 76.05 6.78
N LYS A 203 -43.11 76.02 5.45
CA LYS A 203 -43.66 77.12 4.63
C LYS A 203 -45.14 77.38 4.93
N LEU A 204 -45.94 76.33 5.11
CA LEU A 204 -47.35 76.46 5.49
C LEU A 204 -47.52 76.99 6.92
N LEU A 205 -46.68 76.58 7.87
CA LEU A 205 -46.65 77.11 9.23
C LEU A 205 -46.29 78.60 9.23
N GLU A 206 -45.32 79.02 8.43
CA GLU A 206 -45.00 80.44 8.23
C GLU A 206 -46.17 81.22 7.60
N ALA A 207 -46.82 80.64 6.58
CA ALA A 207 -48.01 81.22 5.98
C ALA A 207 -49.18 81.31 6.97
N ASN A 208 -49.38 80.27 7.79
CA ASN A 208 -50.38 80.27 8.87
C ASN A 208 -50.04 81.29 9.96
N ARG A 209 -48.77 81.46 10.34
CA ARG A 209 -48.37 82.54 11.26
C ARG A 209 -48.68 83.92 10.69
N LYS A 210 -48.42 84.15 9.40
CA LYS A 210 -48.79 85.38 8.70
C LYS A 210 -50.30 85.58 8.63
N LEU A 211 -51.06 84.52 8.35
CA LEU A 211 -52.52 84.54 8.37
C LEU A 211 -53.08 84.80 9.78
N PHE A 212 -52.49 84.22 10.82
CA PHE A 212 -52.88 84.49 12.21
C PHE A 212 -52.59 85.94 12.61
N GLN A 213 -51.47 86.52 12.18
CA GLN A 213 -51.18 87.94 12.36
C GLN A 213 -52.20 88.82 11.61
N LEU A 214 -52.57 88.44 10.38
CA LEU A 214 -53.63 89.12 9.62
C LEU A 214 -55.01 88.93 10.25
N LEU A 215 -55.30 87.77 10.85
CA LEU A 215 -56.52 87.48 11.60
C LEU A 215 -56.55 88.17 12.96
N GLU A 216 -55.41 88.44 13.62
CA GLU A 216 -55.34 89.32 14.80
C GLU A 216 -55.57 90.79 14.42
N LEU A 217 -55.14 91.18 13.20
CA LEU A 217 -55.43 92.50 12.65
C LEU A 217 -56.91 92.64 12.23
N LEU A 218 -57.49 91.62 11.59
CA LEU A 218 -58.92 91.57 11.21
C LEU A 218 -59.85 91.27 12.40
N GLY A 219 -59.38 90.51 13.39
CA GLY A 219 -60.08 90.19 14.63
C GLY A 219 -60.13 91.35 15.62
N LYS A 220 -59.37 92.42 15.38
CA LYS A 220 -59.58 93.73 16.00
C LYS A 220 -60.70 94.54 15.35
N GLU A 221 -61.20 94.13 14.18
CA GLU A 221 -62.30 94.82 13.47
C GLU A 221 -63.59 94.00 13.35
N GLU A 222 -63.57 92.69 13.58
CA GLU A 222 -64.79 91.85 13.54
C GLU A 222 -64.99 90.99 14.80
N GLU A 223 -65.12 91.64 15.95
CA GLU A 223 -66.04 91.11 16.97
C GLU A 223 -67.48 91.26 16.47
N LYS A 224 -67.98 90.25 15.75
CA LYS A 224 -69.34 89.68 15.91
C LYS A 224 -69.70 88.71 14.78
N LYS A 225 -70.14 87.52 15.21
CA LYS A 225 -70.91 86.48 14.49
C LYS A 225 -70.09 85.44 13.71
N LYS A 226 -69.88 84.26 14.32
CA LYS A 226 -70.46 82.95 13.91
C LYS A 226 -69.87 81.77 14.70
N GLY A 227 -70.38 81.53 15.90
CA GLY A 227 -70.22 80.24 16.57
C GLY A 227 -71.09 79.18 15.90
N SER A 228 -70.50 78.25 15.13
CA SER A 228 -71.09 76.94 14.77
C SER A 228 -70.22 76.17 13.74
N LYS A 229 -69.55 76.85 12.80
CA LYS A 229 -68.74 76.20 11.73
C LYS A 229 -67.30 75.89 12.14
N GLU A 230 -66.56 76.82 12.75
CA GLU A 230 -65.16 76.61 13.17
C GLU A 230 -64.99 75.45 14.15
N VAL A 231 -65.91 75.31 15.12
CA VAL A 231 -65.86 74.19 16.09
C VAL A 231 -66.02 72.84 15.41
N LYS A 232 -66.77 72.76 14.29
CA LYS A 232 -66.89 71.52 13.50
C LYS A 232 -65.62 71.24 12.68
N GLU A 233 -64.96 72.26 12.17
CA GLU A 233 -63.71 72.12 11.43
C GLU A 233 -62.54 71.74 12.34
N LEU A 234 -62.39 72.40 13.49
CA LEU A 234 -61.40 72.04 14.52
C LEU A 234 -61.62 70.61 15.06
N ARG A 235 -62.88 70.16 15.18
CA ARG A 235 -63.17 68.76 15.54
C ARG A 235 -62.80 67.76 14.44
N LYS A 236 -62.92 68.14 13.16
CA LYS A 236 -62.47 67.29 12.03
C LYS A 236 -60.95 67.23 11.97
N GLU A 237 -60.28 68.36 12.18
CA GLU A 237 -58.82 68.46 12.24
C GLU A 237 -58.26 67.65 13.40
N ARG A 238 -58.84 67.78 14.60
CA ARG A 238 -58.46 66.96 15.76
C ARG A 238 -58.62 65.46 15.48
N LYS A 239 -59.70 65.03 14.81
CA LYS A 239 -59.88 63.62 14.41
C LYS A 239 -58.84 63.17 13.39
N LYS A 240 -58.43 64.04 12.48
CA LYS A 240 -57.40 63.76 11.48
C LYS A 240 -56.03 63.60 12.13
N LEU A 241 -55.66 64.54 13.01
CA LEU A 241 -54.41 64.49 13.78
C LEU A 241 -54.35 63.25 14.68
N ILE A 242 -55.45 62.87 15.34
CA ILE A 242 -55.51 61.64 16.13
C ILE A 242 -55.27 60.39 15.26
N LYS A 243 -55.80 60.36 14.04
CA LYS A 243 -55.53 59.26 13.09
C LYS A 243 -54.07 59.21 12.68
N GLU A 244 -53.47 60.36 12.34
CA GLU A 244 -52.06 60.44 11.96
C GLU A 244 -51.14 60.02 13.11
N VAL A 245 -51.45 60.40 14.36
CA VAL A 245 -50.70 59.94 15.55
C VAL A 245 -50.81 58.42 15.72
N LEU A 246 -51.99 57.83 15.53
CA LEU A 246 -52.17 56.37 15.60
C LEU A 246 -51.42 55.64 14.49
N GLU A 247 -51.39 56.19 13.27
CA GLU A 247 -50.63 55.63 12.15
C GLU A 247 -49.12 55.68 12.40
N LEU A 248 -48.63 56.80 12.95
CA LEU A 248 -47.22 56.95 13.35
C LEU A 248 -46.85 55.97 14.47
N GLN A 249 -47.73 55.77 15.45
CA GLN A 249 -47.50 54.83 16.55
C GLN A 249 -47.43 53.38 16.04
N ASN A 250 -48.29 53.01 15.10
CA ASN A 250 -48.22 51.70 14.44
C ASN A 250 -46.92 51.51 13.65
N LEU A 251 -46.45 52.54 12.95
CA LEU A 251 -45.16 52.50 12.23
C LEU A 251 -43.99 52.30 13.19
N ILE A 252 -43.97 53.00 14.33
CA ILE A 252 -42.95 52.84 15.36
C ILE A 252 -42.92 51.39 15.87
N ASP A 253 -44.08 50.80 16.17
CA ASP A 253 -44.17 49.41 16.63
C ASP A 253 -43.66 48.39 15.60
N ILE A 254 -43.90 48.64 14.31
CA ILE A 254 -43.38 47.80 13.21
C ILE A 254 -41.85 47.90 13.16
N TYR A 255 -41.31 49.11 13.18
CA TYR A 255 -39.86 49.33 13.14
C TYR A 255 -39.16 48.76 14.37
N ASP A 256 -39.76 48.85 15.54
CA ASP A 256 -39.21 48.28 16.77
C ASP A 256 -39.13 46.75 16.72
N LYS A 257 -40.16 46.10 16.18
CA LYS A 257 -40.16 44.65 15.94
C LYS A 257 -39.07 44.26 14.94
N GLU A 258 -38.95 45.01 13.85
CA GLU A 258 -37.94 44.76 12.83
C GLU A 258 -36.52 44.94 13.39
N ASN A 259 -36.26 46.00 14.15
CA ASN A 259 -34.99 46.26 14.83
C ASN A 259 -34.61 45.14 15.80
N ARG A 260 -35.57 44.63 16.60
CA ARG A 260 -35.31 43.47 17.48
C ARG A 260 -34.94 42.23 16.68
N SER A 261 -35.58 42.01 15.52
CA SER A 261 -35.26 40.88 14.63
C SER A 261 -33.85 40.98 14.03
N LEU A 262 -33.47 42.19 13.61
CA LEU A 262 -32.15 42.47 13.03
C LEU A 262 -31.06 42.29 14.09
N ARG A 263 -31.27 42.80 15.31
CA ARG A 263 -30.34 42.59 16.44
C ARG A 263 -30.15 41.12 16.81
N LYS A 264 -31.17 40.27 16.63
CA LYS A 264 -31.01 38.81 16.79
C LYS A 264 -30.15 38.23 15.67
N LYS A 265 -30.45 38.56 14.40
CA LYS A 265 -29.66 38.08 13.25
C LYS A 265 -28.19 38.48 13.36
N VAL A 266 -27.88 39.70 13.78
CA VAL A 266 -26.50 40.16 13.99
C VAL A 266 -25.79 39.31 15.04
N ARG A 267 -26.44 39.04 16.18
CA ARG A 267 -25.86 38.16 17.22
C ARG A 267 -25.63 36.74 16.72
N ASP A 268 -26.55 36.18 15.94
CA ASP A 268 -26.40 34.85 15.38
C ASP A 268 -25.26 34.78 14.34
N MET A 269 -25.09 35.84 13.53
CA MET A 269 -23.96 35.94 12.60
C MET A 269 -22.63 36.07 13.34
N GLN A 270 -22.56 36.86 14.42
CA GLN A 270 -21.36 36.99 15.24
C GLN A 270 -20.93 35.63 15.81
N LYS A 271 -21.86 34.85 16.36
CA LYS A 271 -21.57 33.49 16.84
C LYS A 271 -21.01 32.57 15.74
N LYS A 272 -21.60 32.61 14.54
CA LYS A 272 -21.08 31.81 13.40
C LYS A 272 -19.68 32.23 12.98
N ILE A 273 -19.35 33.52 13.05
CA ILE A 273 -18.01 34.02 12.75
C ILE A 273 -17.01 33.45 13.77
N GLU A 274 -17.33 33.51 15.07
CA GLU A 274 -16.49 32.95 16.13
C GLU A 274 -16.26 31.44 15.95
N GLU A 275 -17.32 30.67 15.64
CA GLU A 275 -17.23 29.23 15.36
C GLU A 275 -16.30 28.92 14.16
N LEU A 276 -16.41 29.72 13.09
CA LEU A 276 -15.57 29.57 11.91
C LEU A 276 -14.11 29.95 12.18
N GLN A 277 -13.86 31.00 12.96
CA GLN A 277 -12.51 31.38 13.37
C GLN A 277 -11.83 30.27 14.17
N GLN A 278 -12.52 29.70 15.16
CA GLN A 278 -12.00 28.55 15.92
C GLN A 278 -11.69 27.35 15.01
N LYS A 279 -12.48 27.13 13.96
CA LYS A 279 -12.23 26.04 13.01
C LYS A 279 -10.99 26.31 12.15
N ILE A 280 -10.76 27.56 11.75
CA ILE A 280 -9.56 27.96 11.02
C ILE A 280 -8.31 27.72 11.87
N GLU A 281 -8.30 28.19 13.13
CA GLU A 281 -7.16 27.99 14.04
C GLU A 281 -6.82 26.51 14.23
N ARG A 282 -7.83 25.64 14.39
CA ARG A 282 -7.61 24.18 14.49
C ARG A 282 -6.98 23.60 13.24
N LEU A 283 -7.43 24.02 12.06
CA LEU A 283 -6.91 23.53 10.78
C LEU A 283 -5.48 24.04 10.51
N GLU A 284 -5.17 25.27 10.95
CA GLU A 284 -3.81 25.81 10.87
C GLU A 284 -2.84 25.02 11.75
N LEU A 285 -3.23 24.69 12.99
CA LEU A 285 -2.46 23.82 13.87
C LEU A 285 -2.25 22.41 13.27
N GLU A 286 -3.29 21.82 12.68
CA GLU A 286 -3.19 20.52 12.02
C GLU A 286 -2.22 20.57 10.82
N LYS A 287 -2.27 21.63 10.02
CA LYS A 287 -1.34 21.86 8.91
C LYS A 287 0.11 21.99 9.40
N GLU A 288 0.35 22.75 10.45
CA GLU A 288 1.70 22.88 11.03
C GLU A 288 2.22 21.53 11.55
N ASN A 289 1.38 20.75 12.22
CA ASN A 289 1.75 19.43 12.71
C ASN A 289 2.12 18.47 11.56
N LEU A 290 1.30 18.42 10.50
CA LEU A 290 1.60 17.62 9.32
C LEU A 290 2.88 18.07 8.61
N GLN A 291 3.15 19.38 8.56
CA GLN A 291 4.42 19.88 8.03
C GLN A 291 5.59 19.42 8.88
N ARG A 292 5.52 19.53 10.22
CA ARG A 292 6.56 19.04 11.13
C ARG A 292 6.80 17.54 10.98
N GLU A 293 5.75 16.73 10.87
CA GLU A 293 5.88 15.30 10.62
C GLU A 293 6.55 14.99 9.27
N SER A 294 6.21 15.75 8.23
CA SER A 294 6.86 15.63 6.92
C SER A 294 8.34 15.95 6.99
N TYR A 295 8.73 17.04 7.68
CA TYR A 295 10.14 17.39 7.89
C TYR A 295 10.90 16.31 8.66
N LYS A 296 10.34 15.79 9.76
CA LYS A 296 10.95 14.67 10.50
C LYS A 296 11.16 13.44 9.62
N LYS A 297 10.19 13.10 8.76
CA LYS A 297 10.34 11.98 7.82
C LYS A 297 11.46 12.22 6.81
N ILE A 298 11.60 13.44 6.29
CA ILE A 298 12.69 13.79 5.37
C ILE A 298 14.04 13.66 6.06
N GLU A 299 14.17 14.14 7.30
CA GLU A 299 15.41 14.08 8.09
C GLU A 299 15.83 12.63 8.36
N VAL A 300 14.92 11.80 8.89
CA VAL A 300 15.18 10.37 9.17
C VAL A 300 15.62 9.62 7.91
N TYR A 301 14.94 9.85 6.78
CA TYR A 301 15.32 9.21 5.52
C TYR A 301 16.63 9.76 4.96
N GLY A 302 16.92 11.04 5.16
CA GLY A 302 18.21 11.65 4.81
C GLY A 302 19.37 11.02 5.57
N GLU A 303 19.22 10.83 6.88
CA GLU A 303 20.22 10.14 7.71
C GLU A 303 20.40 8.67 7.30
N PHE A 304 19.30 7.96 7.06
CA PHE A 304 19.33 6.58 6.61
C PHE A 304 20.05 6.42 5.26
N LEU A 305 19.73 7.27 4.27
CA LEU A 305 20.37 7.25 2.96
C LEU A 305 21.86 7.63 3.04
N LYS A 306 22.23 8.56 3.93
CA LYS A 306 23.62 8.93 4.18
C LYS A 306 24.43 7.78 4.80
N LEU A 307 23.80 6.97 5.65
CA LEU A 307 24.41 5.77 6.25
C LEU A 307 24.61 4.65 5.21
N LEU A 308 23.62 4.44 4.33
CA LEU A 308 23.70 3.44 3.26
C LEU A 308 24.69 3.81 2.14
N PHE A 309 24.76 5.09 1.77
CA PHE A 309 25.60 5.56 0.67
C PHE A 309 26.48 6.75 1.09
N PRO A 310 27.58 6.53 1.83
CA PRO A 310 28.45 7.60 2.35
C PRO A 310 29.12 8.47 1.24
N TYR A 311 29.23 7.90 0.04
CA TYR A 311 29.81 8.51 -1.16
C TYR A 311 28.79 9.30 -2.00
N ILE A 312 27.52 9.34 -1.58
CA ILE A 312 26.42 10.00 -2.27
C ILE A 312 25.74 10.99 -1.34
N GLN A 313 25.45 12.19 -1.85
CA GLN A 313 24.73 13.23 -1.15
C GLN A 313 23.36 13.41 -1.78
N PHE A 314 22.31 13.24 -0.99
CA PHE A 314 20.93 13.44 -1.43
C PHE A 314 20.47 14.85 -1.04
N THR A 315 19.90 15.60 -1.99
CA THR A 315 19.22 16.87 -1.70
C THR A 315 17.88 16.64 -1.00
N GLU A 316 17.36 17.60 -0.26
CA GLU A 316 16.03 17.49 0.36
C GLU A 316 14.93 17.17 -0.65
N ASP A 317 14.97 17.78 -1.84
CA ASP A 317 14.02 17.53 -2.91
C ASP A 317 14.14 16.11 -3.46
N SER A 318 15.36 15.56 -3.54
CA SER A 318 15.55 14.16 -3.94
C SER A 318 14.97 13.20 -2.90
N ILE A 319 15.07 13.49 -1.60
CA ILE A 319 14.50 12.68 -0.52
C ILE A 319 12.97 12.78 -0.53
N ARG A 320 12.41 13.99 -0.74
CA ARG A 320 10.96 14.18 -0.91
C ARG A 320 10.43 13.38 -2.10
N ASN A 321 11.13 13.43 -3.22
CA ASN A 321 10.75 12.65 -4.41
C ASN A 321 10.91 11.16 -4.17
N PHE A 322 11.96 10.72 -3.47
CA PHE A 322 12.14 9.33 -3.05
C PHE A 322 10.99 8.85 -2.17
N LEU A 323 10.54 9.65 -1.20
CA LEU A 323 9.45 9.31 -0.28
C LEU A 323 8.13 9.04 -1.00
N LYS A 324 7.83 9.77 -2.09
CA LYS A 324 6.61 9.63 -2.90
C LYS A 324 6.55 8.33 -3.71
N LEU A 325 7.67 7.64 -3.91
CA LEU A 325 7.73 6.43 -4.72
C LEU A 325 7.18 5.21 -3.96
N ASP A 326 6.67 4.24 -4.71
CA ASP A 326 6.28 2.92 -4.19
C ASP A 326 7.52 2.08 -3.81
N ALA A 327 7.28 1.02 -3.02
CA ALA A 327 8.35 0.20 -2.46
C ALA A 327 9.21 -0.49 -3.54
N ASN A 328 8.63 -0.90 -4.67
CA ASN A 328 9.38 -1.55 -5.74
C ASN A 328 10.29 -0.56 -6.46
N ARG A 329 9.80 0.65 -6.76
CA ARG A 329 10.64 1.71 -7.36
C ARG A 329 11.75 2.18 -6.42
N LYS A 330 11.46 2.33 -5.12
CA LYS A 330 12.48 2.63 -4.10
C LYS A 330 13.62 1.61 -4.13
N ARG A 331 13.29 0.31 -4.12
CA ARG A 331 14.28 -0.78 -4.21
C ARG A 331 15.11 -0.71 -5.50
N ASN A 332 14.48 -0.46 -6.63
CA ASN A 332 15.17 -0.37 -7.92
C ASN A 332 16.16 0.81 -7.95
N ILE A 333 15.76 1.98 -7.44
CA ILE A 333 16.67 3.13 -7.33
C ILE A 333 17.85 2.81 -6.43
N LEU A 334 17.62 2.21 -5.27
CA LEU A 334 18.71 1.87 -4.35
C LEU A 334 19.72 0.90 -5.01
N LYS A 335 19.25 -0.10 -5.77
CA LYS A 335 20.11 -1.02 -6.54
C LYS A 335 20.92 -0.30 -7.63
N GLU A 336 20.31 0.62 -8.36
CA GLU A 336 21.00 1.37 -9.42
C GLU A 336 21.97 2.42 -8.84
N ILE A 337 21.66 2.99 -7.68
CA ILE A 337 22.54 3.90 -6.96
C ILE A 337 23.74 3.15 -6.39
N GLU A 338 23.57 1.94 -5.86
CA GLU A 338 24.66 1.09 -5.36
C GLU A 338 25.68 0.76 -6.47
N LYS A 339 25.15 0.52 -7.68
CA LYS A 339 25.94 0.28 -8.88
C LYS A 339 26.87 1.44 -9.26
N LEU A 340 26.59 2.68 -8.83
CA LEU A 340 27.49 3.84 -9.04
C LEU A 340 28.84 3.71 -8.32
N LYS A 341 28.99 2.75 -7.40
CA LYS A 341 30.28 2.36 -6.83
C LYS A 341 31.21 1.72 -7.87
N GLY A 342 30.64 1.09 -8.91
CA GLY A 342 31.35 0.58 -10.08
C GLY A 342 31.49 1.62 -11.19
N ASN A 343 32.42 1.39 -12.11
CA ASN A 343 32.70 2.31 -13.21
C ASN A 343 31.65 2.18 -14.33
N ILE A 344 30.47 2.77 -14.14
CA ILE A 344 29.32 2.65 -15.04
C ILE A 344 29.26 3.80 -16.04
N LYS A 345 28.90 3.48 -17.29
CA LYS A 345 28.63 4.47 -18.34
C LYS A 345 27.31 5.19 -18.05
N LEU A 346 27.40 6.45 -17.62
CA LEU A 346 26.25 7.33 -17.42
C LEU A 346 25.99 8.19 -18.67
N GLU A 347 24.72 8.41 -19.00
CA GLU A 347 24.32 9.33 -20.08
C GLU A 347 24.42 10.78 -19.60
N LYS A 348 25.09 11.65 -20.37
CA LYS A 348 25.14 13.10 -20.07
C LYS A 348 23.83 13.78 -20.48
N LEU A 349 23.40 14.75 -19.69
CA LEU A 349 22.25 15.60 -20.02
C LEU A 349 22.63 16.52 -21.19
N ALA A 350 21.76 16.65 -22.20
CA ALA A 350 22.03 17.48 -23.37
C ALA A 350 22.15 18.98 -23.05
N THR A 351 21.43 19.44 -22.02
CA THR A 351 21.35 20.84 -21.60
C THR A 351 22.48 21.29 -20.68
N ASP A 352 23.14 20.37 -19.96
CA ASP A 352 24.18 20.75 -18.99
C ASP A 352 25.24 19.63 -18.86
N LYS A 353 26.50 19.95 -19.19
CA LYS A 353 27.58 18.95 -19.37
C LYS A 353 27.99 18.25 -18.07
N ASN A 354 27.58 18.78 -16.91
CA ASN A 354 27.94 18.30 -15.59
C ASN A 354 26.84 17.48 -14.89
N ILE A 355 25.67 17.32 -15.52
CA ILE A 355 24.55 16.51 -15.00
C ILE A 355 24.47 15.19 -15.78
N TYR A 356 24.36 14.11 -15.02
CA TYR A 356 24.29 12.74 -15.51
C TYR A 356 22.89 12.17 -15.24
N LYS A 357 22.39 11.38 -16.19
CA LYS A 357 21.11 10.67 -16.09
C LYS A 357 21.39 9.20 -15.85
N LEU A 358 20.82 8.66 -14.77
CA LEU A 358 20.76 7.23 -14.51
C LEU A 358 19.34 6.75 -14.77
N LYS A 359 19.17 5.87 -15.76
CA LYS A 359 17.87 5.27 -16.11
C LYS A 359 17.68 4.00 -15.28
N PHE A 360 16.48 3.82 -14.74
CA PHE A 360 16.05 2.59 -14.09
C PHE A 360 14.68 2.19 -14.60
N SER A 361 14.27 0.94 -14.36
CA SER A 361 12.94 0.44 -14.75
C SER A 361 11.86 1.22 -14.00
N GLY A 362 11.29 2.22 -14.67
CA GLY A 362 10.24 3.10 -14.14
C GLY A 362 10.68 4.53 -13.78
N GLY A 363 11.82 5.04 -14.25
CA GLY A 363 12.18 6.44 -14.01
C GLY A 363 13.63 6.83 -14.29
N ARG A 364 14.00 8.03 -13.83
CA ARG A 364 15.34 8.61 -14.00
C ARG A 364 15.82 9.30 -12.73
N VAL A 365 17.10 9.12 -12.41
CA VAL A 365 17.80 9.85 -11.35
C VAL A 365 18.76 10.85 -11.99
N TYR A 366 18.70 12.11 -11.56
CA TYR A 366 19.62 13.15 -11.97
C TYR A 366 20.74 13.30 -10.95
N LEU A 367 21.97 13.17 -11.43
CA LEU A 367 23.18 13.13 -10.63
C LEU A 367 24.12 14.24 -11.09
N LYS A 368 24.80 14.89 -10.15
CA LYS A 368 25.90 15.80 -10.43
C LYS A 368 27.12 15.28 -9.70
N LYS A 369 28.28 15.27 -10.35
CA LYS A 369 29.54 14.90 -9.69
C LYS A 369 30.16 16.16 -9.10
N GLU A 370 30.25 16.25 -7.77
CA GLU A 370 30.92 17.34 -7.07
C GLU A 370 32.11 16.78 -6.29
N LYS A 371 33.32 17.16 -6.72
CA LYS A 371 34.59 16.63 -6.19
C LYS A 371 34.62 15.09 -6.27
N GLU A 372 34.64 14.42 -5.12
CA GLU A 372 34.69 12.95 -4.98
C GLU A 372 33.33 12.30 -4.71
N LYS A 373 32.23 13.08 -4.61
CA LYS A 373 30.90 12.55 -4.26
C LYS A 373 29.89 12.79 -5.38
N TRP A 374 28.94 11.87 -5.47
CA TRP A 374 27.77 12.01 -6.35
C TRP A 374 26.66 12.74 -5.60
N VAL A 375 26.14 13.82 -6.16
CA VAL A 375 24.99 14.56 -5.60
C VAL A 375 23.74 14.20 -6.39
N VAL A 376 22.75 13.62 -5.73
CA VAL A 376 21.44 13.33 -6.32
C VAL A 376 20.60 14.60 -6.24
N LEU A 377 20.29 15.18 -7.39
CA LEU A 377 19.52 16.43 -7.47
C LEU A 377 18.00 16.16 -7.44
N GLY A 378 17.56 15.08 -8.09
CA GLY A 378 16.14 14.76 -8.20
C GLY A 378 15.91 13.37 -8.76
N ILE A 379 14.74 12.81 -8.43
CA ILE A 379 14.31 11.48 -8.84
C ILE A 379 12.93 11.62 -9.50
N LEU A 380 12.81 11.14 -10.74
CA LEU A 380 11.53 11.06 -11.46
C LEU A 380 11.04 9.62 -11.47
N GLY A 381 9.77 9.44 -11.11
CA GLY A 381 9.09 8.14 -11.03
C GLY A 381 8.33 7.73 -12.29
N SER A 382 8.39 8.51 -13.37
CA SER A 382 7.80 8.17 -14.68
C SER A 382 8.56 8.86 -15.82
N GLU A 383 8.49 8.33 -17.05
CA GLU A 383 9.03 9.01 -18.25
C GLU A 383 8.11 10.12 -18.79
N GLU A 384 6.86 10.18 -18.32
CA GLU A 384 5.84 11.16 -18.70
C GLU A 384 5.96 12.49 -17.92
N ASP A 385 6.68 12.51 -16.79
CA ASP A 385 7.01 13.75 -16.04
C ASP A 385 8.11 14.60 -16.71
N LYS A 386 8.14 14.65 -18.04
CA LYS A 386 8.90 15.67 -18.78
C LYS A 386 8.06 16.94 -18.87
N GLY A 387 7.96 17.68 -17.77
CA GLY A 387 7.30 18.98 -17.83
C GLY A 387 7.09 19.63 -16.48
N VAL A 388 8.18 20.13 -15.88
CA VAL A 388 8.26 21.49 -15.31
C VAL A 388 9.70 21.96 -15.50
#